data_AF-A0AA42LJ62-F1
#
_entry.id   AF-A0AA42LJ62-F1
#
_cell.length_a   1.000
_cell.length_b   1.000
_cell.length_c   1.000
_cell.angle_alpha   90.00
_cell.angle_beta   90.00
_cell.angle_gamma   90.00
#
_symmetry.space_group_name_H-M   'P 1'
#
loop_
_entity.id
_entity.type
_entity.pdbx_description
1 polymer ?
#
loop_
_entity_poly.entity_id
_entity_poly.type
_entity_poly.pdbx_seq_one_letter_code
_entity_poly.pdbx_strand_id
1 'polypeptide(L)' 'MSNQLTAEQLKNALWDSLTAVKSGHMQPAVGDSVAGLGREILRTVKVQLSVSNQSKRSVPQDVIDFAENTSK' A
#
# COMPACT_ATOMS: atom_id res chain seq x y z
N MET A 1 -4.18 -14.60 13.53
CA MET A 1 -4.56 -14.04 12.21
C MET A 1 -3.86 -12.71 12.07
N SER A 2 -2.74 -12.67 11.35
CA SER A 2 -2.04 -11.41 11.07
C SER A 2 -2.85 -10.67 10.01
N ASN A 3 -3.55 -9.61 10.38
CA ASN A 3 -4.32 -8.76 9.46
C ASN A 3 -3.36 -7.86 8.66
N GLN A 4 -2.43 -8.48 7.94
CA GLN A 4 -1.29 -7.83 7.31
C GLN A 4 -1.73 -7.29 5.94
N LEU A 5 -1.61 -5.97 5.76
CA LEU A 5 -1.98 -5.28 4.52
C LEU A 5 -1.06 -5.74 3.39
N THR A 6 -1.63 -6.18 2.27
CA THR A 6 -0.89 -6.58 1.06
C THR A 6 -0.98 -5.51 -0.02
N ALA A 7 -0.08 -5.55 -1.01
CA ALA A 7 -0.07 -4.62 -2.13
C ALA A 7 -1.37 -4.68 -2.95
N GLU A 8 -1.95 -5.88 -3.08
CA GLU A 8 -3.22 -6.07 -3.77
C GLU A 8 -4.40 -5.49 -2.97
N GLN A 9 -4.44 -5.72 -1.66
CA GLN A 9 -5.45 -5.12 -0.78
C GLN A 9 -5.36 -3.60 -0.79
N LEU A 10 -4.15 -3.04 -0.78
CA LEU A 10 -3.95 -1.59 -0.90
C LEU A 10 -4.47 -1.06 -2.23
N LYS A 11 -4.15 -1.74 -3.35
CA LYS A 11 -4.66 -1.37 -4.68
C LYS A 11 -6.18 -1.39 -4.71
N ASN A 12 -6.80 -2.45 -4.19
CA ASN A 12 -8.26 -2.61 -4.20
C ASN A 12 -8.91 -1.51 -3.33
N ALA A 13 -8.40 -1.27 -2.12
CA ALA A 13 -8.91 -0.21 -1.25
C ALA A 13 -8.80 1.20 -1.88
N LEU A 14 -7.70 1.48 -2.60
CA LEU A 14 -7.53 2.74 -3.33
C LEU A 14 -8.54 2.86 -4.48
N TRP A 15 -8.76 1.76 -5.22
CA TRP A 15 -9.72 1.72 -6.32
C TRP A 15 -11.17 1.89 -5.84
N ASP A 16 -11.53 1.22 -4.75
CA ASP A 16 -12.85 1.32 -4.13
C ASP A 16 -13.10 2.73 -3.60
N SER A 17 -12.09 3.34 -2.97
CA SER A 17 -12.17 4.73 -2.50
C SER A 17 -12.36 5.71 -3.66
N LEU A 18 -11.63 5.54 -4.77
CA LEU A 18 -11.80 6.36 -5.97
C LEU A 18 -13.21 6.21 -6.55
N THR A 19 -13.71 4.98 -6.62
CA THR A 19 -15.05 4.67 -7.12
C THR A 19 -16.14 5.25 -6.20
N ALA A 20 -15.93 5.21 -4.88
CA ALA A 20 -16.82 5.81 -3.88
C ALA A 20 -16.87 7.35 -4.01
N VAL A 21 -15.73 8.00 -4.27
CA VAL A 21 -15.70 9.45 -4.55
C VAL A 21 -16.44 9.76 -5.85
N LYS A 22 -16.20 8.99 -6.91
CA LYS A 22 -16.86 9.17 -8.21
C LYS A 22 -18.38 9.01 -8.13
N SER A 23 -18.86 8.07 -7.32
CA SER A 23 -20.30 7.80 -7.12
C SER A 23 -20.97 8.74 -6.11
N GLY A 24 -20.20 9.64 -5.46
CA GLY A 24 -20.73 10.55 -4.44
C GLY A 24 -20.97 9.90 -3.08
N HIS A 25 -20.56 8.65 -2.89
CA HIS A 25 -20.64 7.93 -1.61
C HIS A 25 -19.48 8.25 -0.65
N MET A 26 -18.46 8.99 -1.10
CA MET A 26 -17.34 9.45 -0.29
C MET A 26 -17.01 10.91 -0.60
N GLN A 27 -16.75 11.70 0.45
CA GLN A 27 -16.30 13.08 0.27
C GLN A 27 -14.91 13.11 -0.37
N PRO A 28 -14.65 13.98 -1.37
CA PRO A 28 -13.35 14.07 -2.03
C PRO A 28 -12.17 14.27 -1.08
N ALA A 29 -12.35 15.04 0.00
CA ALA A 29 -11.31 15.26 1.01
C ALA A 29 -10.88 13.97 1.74
N VAL A 30 -11.83 13.07 1.98
CA VAL A 30 -11.56 11.75 2.57
C VAL A 30 -10.81 10.88 1.54
N GLY A 31 -11.25 10.89 0.29
CA GLY A 31 -10.57 10.18 -0.80
C GLY A 31 -9.12 10.63 -1.00
N ASP A 32 -8.85 11.94 -0.94
CA ASP A 32 -7.48 12.47 -1.03
C ASP A 32 -6.63 12.04 0.18
N SER A 33 -7.20 12.03 1.38
CA SER A 33 -6.51 11.54 2.58
C SER A 33 -6.11 10.07 2.44
N VAL A 34 -7.01 9.21 1.95
CA VAL A 34 -6.73 7.79 1.68
C VAL A 34 -5.65 7.63 0.60
N ALA A 35 -5.74 8.40 -0.48
CA ALA A 35 -4.72 8.38 -1.53
C ALA A 35 -3.36 8.86 -1.03
N GLY A 36 -3.33 9.87 -0.14
CA GLY A 36 -2.13 10.36 0.54
C GLY A 36 -1.46 9.29 1.37
N LEU A 37 -2.23 8.57 2.18
CA LEU A 37 -1.73 7.44 2.97
C LEU A 37 -1.18 6.32 2.06
N GLY A 38 -1.89 5.99 0.98
CA GLY A 38 -1.43 4.98 0.02
C GLY A 38 -0.10 5.34 -0.63
N ARG A 39 0.10 6.61 -1.00
CA ARG A 39 1.40 7.11 -1.51
C ARG A 39 2.51 6.94 -0.48
N GLU A 40 2.22 7.19 0.78
CA GLU A 40 3.22 7.11 1.85
C GLU A 40 3.65 5.67 2.16
N ILE A 41 2.71 4.72 2.10
CA ILE A 41 3.02 3.28 2.23
C ILE A 41 3.95 2.86 1.09
N LEU A 42 3.60 3.18 -0.16
CA LEU A 42 4.43 2.84 -1.32
C LEU A 42 5.82 3.51 -1.27
N ARG A 43 5.89 4.75 -0.78
CA ARG A 43 7.16 5.47 -0.59
C ARG A 43 8.04 4.76 0.43
N THR A 44 7.46 4.31 1.54
CA THR A 44 8.17 3.61 2.62
C THR A 44 8.75 2.28 2.12
N VAL A 45 7.93 1.48 1.43
CA VAL A 45 8.36 0.21 0.81
C VAL A 45 9.51 0.44 -0.16
N LYS A 46 9.40 1.46 -1.03
CA LYS A 46 10.48 1.82 -1.97
C LYS A 46 11.78 2.18 -1.25
N VAL A 47 11.71 2.98 -0.19
CA VAL A 47 12.90 3.37 0.58
C VAL A 47 13.57 2.14 1.20
N GLN A 48 12.79 1.23 1.78
CA GLN A 48 13.31 0.01 2.37
C GLN A 48 14.01 -0.88 1.33
N LEU A 49 13.42 -1.04 0.14
CA LEU A 49 14.05 -1.75 -0.99
C LEU A 49 15.37 -1.09 -1.41
N SER A 50 15.39 0.24 -1.56
CA SER A 50 16.59 0.98 -1.91
C SER A 50 17.70 0.83 -0.87
N VAL A 51 17.36 0.86 0.42
CA VAL A 51 18.32 0.69 1.53
C VAL A 51 18.87 -0.74 1.56
N SER A 52 18.02 -1.76 1.43
CA SER A 52 18.47 -3.16 1.37
C SER A 52 19.43 -3.40 0.21
N ASN A 53 19.10 -2.87 -0.97
CA ASN A 53 19.95 -2.97 -2.15
C ASN A 53 21.31 -2.28 -1.95
N GLN A 54 21.32 -1.03 -1.44
CA GLN A 54 22.57 -0.29 -1.19
C GLN A 54 23.44 -0.93 -0.11
N SER A 55 22.82 -1.44 0.95
CA SER A 55 23.52 -2.08 2.07
C SER A 55 23.93 -3.53 1.78
N LYS A 56 23.56 -4.08 0.61
CA LYS A 56 23.75 -5.49 0.24
C LYS A 56 23.19 -6.44 1.31
N ARG A 57 22.10 -6.04 1.95
CA ARG A 57 21.38 -6.85 2.95
C ARG A 57 20.10 -7.40 2.34
N SER A 58 19.60 -8.48 2.93
CA SER A 58 18.29 -9.02 2.58
C SER A 58 17.19 -7.97 2.74
N VAL A 59 16.16 -8.08 1.92
CA VAL A 59 14.94 -7.28 2.02
C VAL A 59 14.20 -7.68 3.30
N PRO A 60 13.64 -6.74 4.09
CA PRO A 60 12.86 -7.07 5.27
C PRO A 60 11.68 -7.97 4.92
N GLN A 61 11.38 -8.94 5.80
CA GLN A 61 10.28 -9.88 5.57
C GLN A 61 8.94 -9.14 5.39
N ASP A 62 8.69 -8.06 6.12
CA ASP A 62 7.45 -7.27 5.98
C ASP A 62 7.27 -6.68 4.58
N VAL A 63 8.36 -6.32 3.89
CA VAL A 63 8.33 -5.81 2.51
C VAL A 63 8.01 -6.92 1.53
N ILE A 64 8.60 -8.09 1.77
CA ILE A 64 8.34 -9.30 0.98
C ILE A 64 6.88 -9.71 1.17
N ASP A 65 6.41 -9.79 2.41
CA ASP A 65 5.02 -10.13 2.73
C ASP A 65 4.05 -9.10 2.14
N PHE A 66 4.37 -7.81 2.21
CA PHE A 66 3.55 -6.77 1.58
C PHE A 66 3.45 -6.96 0.05
N ALA A 67 4.56 -7.30 -0.63
CA ALA A 67 4.63 -7.39 -2.09
C ALA A 67 4.15 -8.74 -2.65
N GLU A 68 4.45 -9.84 -1.97
CA GLU A 68 4.35 -11.20 -2.49
C GLU A 68 3.23 -12.03 -1.85
N ASN A 69 2.68 -11.60 -0.71
CA ASN A 69 1.55 -12.28 -0.09
C ASN A 69 0.24 -11.95 -0.82
N THR A 70 0.13 -12.39 -2.07
CA THR A 70 -1.15 -12.45 -2.77
C THR A 70 -1.99 -13.50 -2.04
N SER A 71 -3.14 -13.09 -1.48
CA SER A 71 -4.11 -14.05 -0.94
C SER A 71 -4.39 -15.10 -2.00
N LYS A 72 -3.99 -16.35 -1.73
CA LYS A 72 -4.43 -17.51 -2.51
C LYS A 72 -5.90 -17.77 -2.27
#